data_AF-A0A257QNC7-F1
#
_entry.id   AF-A0A257QNC7-F1
#
_cell.length_a   1.000
_cell.length_b   1.000
_cell.length_c   1.000
_cell.angle_alpha   90.00
_cell.angle_beta   90.00
_cell.angle_gamma   90.00
#
_symmetry.space_group_name_H-M   'P 1'
#
loop_
_entity.id
_entity.type
_entity.pdbx_description
1 polymer ?
#
loop_
_entity_poly.entity_id
_entity_poly.type
_entity_poly.pdbx_seq_one_letter_code
_entity_poly.pdbx_strand_id
1 'polypeptide(L)'
;GEAKKLGRPWEVGKGFDYSAPIGPLHPRSKVGTLAKGAISLAVNGASKQSSDLSSMIWNVAESIAYLSGLFELKAGDIIFTGTPEGVGPVVAGDTMLGAIAGLGELRVVVK
;
A
#
# COMPACT_ATOMS: atom_id res chain seq x y z
N GLY A 1 -10.49 13.83 0.57
CA GLY A 1 -10.48 14.51 -0.73
C GLY A 1 -11.85 15.09 -1.03
N GLU A 2 -11.93 16.09 -1.89
CA GLU A 2 -13.19 16.74 -2.25
C GLU A 2 -14.22 15.79 -2.86
N ALA A 3 -13.80 14.84 -3.71
CA ALA A 3 -14.69 13.81 -4.28
C ALA A 3 -15.44 13.03 -3.19
N LYS A 4 -14.75 12.61 -2.12
CA LYS A 4 -15.35 11.95 -0.95
C LYS A 4 -16.37 12.85 -0.24
N LYS A 5 -16.05 14.15 -0.07
CA LYS A 5 -16.97 15.12 0.57
C LYS A 5 -18.23 15.35 -0.26
N LEU A 6 -18.12 15.27 -1.59
CA LEU A 6 -19.20 15.49 -2.55
C LEU A 6 -19.92 14.19 -2.97
N GLY A 7 -19.61 13.04 -2.36
CA GLY A 7 -20.20 11.74 -2.72
C GLY A 7 -19.93 11.29 -4.15
N ARG A 8 -18.87 11.83 -4.79
CA ARG A 8 -18.50 11.49 -6.17
C ARG A 8 -17.69 10.19 -6.22
N PRO A 9 -17.69 9.52 -7.39
CA PRO A 9 -16.81 8.38 -7.64
C PRO A 9 -15.32 8.71 -7.34
N TRP A 10 -14.56 7.71 -6.89
CA TRP A 10 -13.21 7.91 -6.33
C TRP A 10 -12.09 7.78 -7.36
N GLU A 11 -12.41 7.43 -8.61
CA GLU A 11 -11.48 7.05 -9.67
C GLU A 11 -10.48 8.18 -9.94
N VAL A 12 -10.92 9.43 -10.01
CA VAL A 12 -10.03 10.59 -10.21
C VAL A 12 -8.98 10.72 -9.09
N GLY A 13 -9.32 10.29 -7.86
CA GLY A 13 -8.42 10.35 -6.71
C GLY A 13 -7.63 9.07 -6.44
N LYS A 14 -7.95 7.96 -7.11
CA LYS A 14 -7.41 6.62 -6.79
C LYS A 14 -6.99 5.75 -7.97
N GLY A 15 -7.35 6.13 -9.20
CA GLY A 15 -7.07 5.36 -10.42
C GLY A 15 -6.48 6.21 -11.54
N PHE A 16 -5.77 7.30 -11.20
CA PHE A 16 -5.01 8.10 -12.17
C PHE A 16 -3.69 7.41 -12.57
N ASP A 17 -3.06 7.87 -13.65
CA ASP A 17 -1.81 7.29 -14.14
C ASP A 17 -0.73 7.31 -13.05
N TYR A 18 -0.01 6.20 -12.90
CA TYR A 18 1.04 6.01 -11.89
C TYR A 18 0.56 6.09 -10.42
N SER A 19 -0.74 6.00 -10.15
CA SER A 19 -1.32 6.05 -8.80
C SER A 19 -0.98 4.86 -7.89
N ALA A 20 -0.42 3.78 -8.45
CA ALA A 20 -0.12 2.53 -7.75
C ALA A 20 1.36 2.13 -7.91
N PRO A 21 2.31 2.84 -7.27
CA PRO A 21 3.70 2.42 -7.25
C PRO A 21 3.84 1.07 -6.52
N ILE A 22 4.55 0.12 -7.14
CA ILE A 22 4.68 -1.26 -6.66
C ILE A 22 6.17 -1.65 -6.65
N GLY A 23 6.61 -2.27 -5.55
CA GLY A 23 7.95 -2.84 -5.44
C GLY A 23 8.07 -4.21 -6.14
N PRO A 24 9.23 -4.87 -6.05
CA PRO A 24 9.42 -6.21 -6.61
C PRO A 24 8.39 -7.21 -6.06
N LEU A 25 7.96 -8.16 -6.89
CA LEU A 25 7.10 -9.25 -6.43
C LEU A 25 7.94 -10.35 -5.76
N HIS A 26 7.51 -10.78 -4.58
CA HIS A 26 8.18 -11.83 -3.82
C HIS A 26 7.32 -13.10 -3.79
N PRO A 27 7.82 -14.24 -4.30
CA PRO A 27 7.10 -15.50 -4.18
C PRO A 27 6.90 -15.88 -2.71
N ARG A 28 5.68 -16.25 -2.33
CA ARG A 28 5.35 -16.71 -0.97
C ARG A 28 6.25 -17.86 -0.51
N SER A 29 6.66 -18.74 -1.42
CA SER A 29 7.58 -19.85 -1.11
C SER A 29 8.97 -19.40 -0.65
N LYS A 30 9.38 -18.15 -0.95
CA LYS A 30 10.67 -17.58 -0.54
C LYS A 30 10.58 -16.76 0.74
N VAL A 31 9.48 -16.03 0.95
CA VAL A 31 9.34 -15.07 2.07
C VAL A 31 8.38 -15.54 3.17
N GLY A 32 7.65 -16.63 2.95
CA GLY A 32 6.62 -17.11 3.87
C GLY A 32 5.37 -16.23 3.87
N THR A 33 4.55 -16.39 4.92
CA THR A 33 3.40 -15.51 5.19
C THR A 33 3.82 -14.46 6.21
N LEU A 34 3.81 -13.18 5.81
CA LEU A 34 4.15 -12.07 6.69
C LEU A 34 2.93 -11.66 7.53
N ALA A 35 2.94 -12.02 8.81
CA ALA A 35 1.90 -11.63 9.78
C ALA A 35 2.36 -10.54 10.77
N LYS A 36 3.65 -10.24 10.78
CA LYS A 36 4.31 -9.22 11.60
C LYS A 36 5.55 -8.70 10.88
N GLY A 37 6.02 -7.53 11.27
CA GLY A 37 7.21 -6.91 10.71
C GLY A 37 6.97 -5.43 10.40
N ALA A 38 8.02 -4.63 10.53
CA ALA A 38 7.92 -3.19 10.32
C ALA A 38 7.50 -2.85 8.88
N ILE A 39 6.60 -1.89 8.76
CA ILE A 39 6.27 -1.18 7.52
C ILE A 39 6.50 0.32 7.73
N SER A 40 7.18 0.96 6.79
CA SER A 40 7.54 2.37 6.93
C SER A 40 7.51 3.12 5.61
N LEU A 41 7.37 4.44 5.71
CA LEU A 41 7.51 5.38 4.61
C LEU A 41 8.23 6.64 5.10
N ALA A 42 9.31 7.01 4.42
CA ALA A 42 10.01 8.27 4.61
C ALA A 42 9.88 9.15 3.35
N VAL A 43 9.79 10.46 3.55
CA VAL A 43 9.82 11.47 2.48
C VAL A 43 11.01 12.38 2.72
N ASN A 44 11.94 12.42 1.77
CA ASN A 44 13.21 13.15 1.87
C ASN A 44 13.98 12.83 3.17
N GLY A 45 13.96 11.55 3.59
CA GLY A 45 14.60 11.07 4.81
C GLY A 45 13.82 11.29 6.10
N ALA A 46 12.73 12.08 6.09
CA ALA A 46 11.87 12.25 7.25
C ALA A 46 10.81 11.14 7.31
N SER A 47 10.76 10.40 8.42
CA SER A 47 9.72 9.38 8.65
C SER A 47 8.33 10.03 8.65
N LYS A 48 7.42 9.50 7.82
CA LYS A 48 6.02 9.95 7.71
C LYS A 48 5.02 8.89 8.17
N GLN A 49 5.32 7.62 7.89
CA GLN A 49 4.52 6.49 8.35
C GLN A 49 5.44 5.42 8.94
N SER A 50 5.02 4.82 10.06
CA SER A 50 5.73 3.73 10.72
C SER A 50 4.73 2.89 11.49
N SER A 51 4.72 1.58 11.24
CA SER A 51 3.86 0.63 11.94
C SER A 51 4.42 -0.79 11.83
N ASP A 52 3.63 -1.77 12.28
CA ASP A 52 3.89 -3.19 12.11
C ASP A 52 2.71 -3.85 11.37
N LEU A 53 3.00 -4.87 10.56
CA LEU A 53 1.96 -5.67 9.88
C LEU A 53 0.98 -6.33 10.85
N SER A 54 1.38 -6.57 12.10
CA SER A 54 0.48 -7.09 13.13
C SER A 54 -0.63 -6.12 13.53
N SER A 55 -0.54 -4.85 13.15
CA SER A 55 -1.55 -3.81 13.41
C SER A 55 -2.70 -3.81 12.41
N MET A 56 -2.69 -4.71 11.42
CA MET A 56 -3.80 -4.86 10.48
C MET A 56 -5.06 -5.34 11.22
N ILE A 57 -6.17 -4.62 11.03
CA ILE A 57 -7.48 -5.00 11.60
C ILE A 57 -7.97 -6.32 11.00
N TRP A 58 -7.76 -6.49 9.69
CA TRP A 58 -8.05 -7.70 8.94
C TRP A 58 -6.75 -8.23 8.37
N ASN A 59 -6.43 -9.50 8.59
CA ASN A 59 -5.23 -10.09 8.01
C ASN A 59 -5.41 -10.35 6.49
N VAL A 60 -4.31 -10.72 5.82
CA VAL A 60 -4.30 -10.94 4.37
C VAL A 60 -5.27 -12.04 3.93
N ALA A 61 -5.36 -13.14 4.68
CA ALA A 61 -6.24 -14.26 4.34
C ALA A 61 -7.72 -13.87 4.48
N GLU A 62 -8.08 -13.15 5.55
CA GLU A 62 -9.43 -12.61 5.76
C GLU A 62 -9.82 -11.62 4.66
N SER A 63 -8.90 -10.73 4.28
CA SER A 63 -9.10 -9.75 3.21
C SER A 63 -9.40 -10.44 1.87
N ILE A 64 -8.64 -11.48 1.52
CA ILE A 64 -8.85 -12.27 0.30
C ILE A 64 -10.20 -12.99 0.36
N ALA A 65 -10.49 -13.67 1.47
CA ALA A 65 -11.72 -14.44 1.62
C ALA A 65 -12.96 -13.55 1.48
N TYR A 66 -12.98 -12.41 2.18
CA TYR A 66 -14.08 -11.46 2.09
C TYR A 66 -14.23 -10.87 0.68
N LEU A 67 -13.13 -10.41 0.07
CA LEU A 67 -13.16 -9.81 -1.27
C LEU A 67 -13.63 -10.81 -2.34
N SER A 68 -13.23 -12.08 -2.21
CA SER A 68 -13.63 -13.15 -3.14
C SER A 68 -15.13 -13.46 -3.12
N GLY A 69 -15.85 -13.08 -2.05
CA GLY A 69 -17.31 -13.14 -1.99
C GLY A 69 -18.01 -12.00 -2.73
N LEU A 70 -17.29 -10.94 -3.10
CA LEU A 70 -17.81 -9.75 -3.79
C LEU A 70 -17.39 -9.68 -5.25
N PHE A 71 -16.16 -10.11 -5.55
CA PHE A 71 -15.59 -10.08 -6.89
C PHE A 71 -14.88 -11.40 -7.18
N GLU A 72 -14.97 -11.85 -8.43
CA GLU A 72 -14.13 -12.96 -8.88
C GLU A 72 -12.67 -12.49 -8.95
N LEU A 73 -11.77 -13.16 -8.22
CA LEU A 73 -10.34 -12.88 -8.24
C LEU A 73 -9.64 -13.73 -9.30
N LYS A 74 -8.80 -13.10 -10.12
CA LYS A 74 -8.04 -13.73 -11.19
C LYS A 74 -6.54 -13.73 -10.89
N ALA A 75 -5.83 -14.64 -11.55
CA ALA A 75 -4.37 -14.63 -11.53
C ALA A 75 -3.85 -13.31 -12.12
N GLY A 76 -3.02 -12.61 -11.35
CA GLY A 76 -2.50 -11.28 -11.71
C GLY A 76 -3.18 -10.13 -10.97
N ASP A 77 -4.30 -10.37 -10.29
CA ASP A 77 -4.95 -9.33 -9.48
C ASP A 77 -4.09 -8.96 -8.26
N ILE A 78 -4.11 -7.67 -7.90
CA ILE A 78 -3.35 -7.11 -6.79
C ILE A 78 -4.31 -6.45 -5.81
N ILE A 79 -4.18 -6.82 -4.53
CA ILE A 79 -5.01 -6.29 -3.43
C ILE A 79 -4.15 -5.36 -2.56
N PHE A 80 -4.56 -4.10 -2.43
CA PHE A 80 -3.96 -3.15 -1.49
C PHE A 80 -4.68 -3.24 -0.15
N THR A 81 -3.99 -3.68 0.90
CA THR A 81 -4.59 -4.02 2.20
C THR A 81 -4.70 -2.85 3.17
N GLY A 82 -4.66 -1.62 2.66
CA GLY A 82 -4.71 -0.38 3.46
C GLY A 82 -3.34 0.23 3.77
N THR A 83 -3.36 1.25 4.62
CA THR A 83 -2.17 2.03 5.00
C THR A 83 -2.24 2.34 6.50
N PRO A 84 -1.11 2.36 7.22
CA PRO A 84 -1.08 2.85 8.60
C PRO A 84 -1.36 4.35 8.68
N GLU A 85 -1.39 4.90 9.88
CA GLU A 85 -1.50 6.34 10.11
C GLU A 85 -0.34 7.14 9.50
N GLY A 86 -0.47 8.48 9.50
CA GLY A 86 0.56 9.38 9.00
C GLY A 86 0.48 9.73 7.51
N VAL A 87 -0.65 9.45 6.86
CA VAL A 87 -0.89 9.86 5.46
C VAL A 87 -0.81 11.38 5.33
N GLY A 88 0.00 11.85 4.40
CA GLY A 88 0.21 13.27 4.13
C GLY A 88 0.51 13.54 2.65
N PRO A 89 0.48 14.82 2.23
CA PRO A 89 0.80 15.19 0.86
C PRO A 89 2.29 15.03 0.56
N VAL A 90 2.60 14.85 -0.72
CA VAL A 90 3.94 14.96 -1.32
C VAL A 90 3.85 15.91 -2.51
N VAL A 91 4.98 16.50 -2.90
CA VAL A 91 5.07 17.44 -4.03
C VAL A 91 6.13 16.99 -5.04
N ALA A 92 6.07 17.53 -6.26
CA ALA A 92 7.07 17.26 -7.28
C ALA A 92 8.49 17.55 -6.77
N GLY A 93 9.42 16.63 -7.04
CA GLY A 93 10.78 16.65 -6.52
C GLY A 93 10.99 15.83 -5.23
N ASP A 94 9.92 15.48 -4.51
CA ASP A 94 10.05 14.63 -3.32
C ASP A 94 10.53 13.23 -3.67
N THR A 95 11.41 12.69 -2.83
CA THR A 95 11.79 11.27 -2.85
C THR A 95 11.10 10.55 -1.70
N MET A 96 10.27 9.57 -2.05
CA MET A 96 9.65 8.64 -1.13
C MET A 96 10.47 7.35 -1.06
N LEU A 97 10.68 6.85 0.16
CA LEU A 97 11.28 5.54 0.43
C LEU A 97 10.33 4.74 1.31
N GLY A 98 9.69 3.72 0.74
CA GLY A 98 8.85 2.77 1.45
C GLY A 98 9.60 1.46 1.71
N ALA A 99 9.37 0.83 2.86
CA ALA A 99 10.01 -0.43 3.20
C ALA A 99 9.07 -1.37 3.96
N ILE A 100 9.24 -2.67 3.76
CA ILE A 100 8.62 -3.73 4.56
C ILE A 100 9.71 -4.71 4.99
N ALA A 101 9.76 -5.02 6.28
CA ALA A 101 10.68 -6.00 6.83
C ALA A 101 10.54 -7.34 6.10
N GLY A 102 11.66 -7.82 5.53
CA GLY A 102 11.71 -9.08 4.76
C GLY A 102 11.41 -8.95 3.27
N LEU A 103 10.96 -7.78 2.78
CA LEU A 103 10.68 -7.54 1.35
C LEU A 103 11.60 -6.49 0.71
N GLY A 104 12.27 -5.67 1.53
CA GLY A 104 13.19 -4.63 1.03
C GLY A 104 12.50 -3.28 0.83
N GLU A 105 13.03 -2.49 -0.10
CA GLU A 105 12.69 -1.08 -0.27
C GLU A 105 12.10 -0.76 -1.65
N LEU A 106 11.19 0.21 -1.67
CA LEU A 106 10.65 0.86 -2.87
C LEU A 106 11.01 2.35 -2.82
N ARG A 107 11.68 2.83 -3.85
CA ARG A 107 12.01 4.26 -4.03
C ARG A 107 11.17 4.85 -5.14
N VAL A 108 10.49 5.96 -4.84
CA VAL A 108 9.69 6.73 -5.81
C VAL A 108 10.14 8.18 -5.80
N VAL A 109 10.38 8.75 -6.97
CA VAL A 109 10.60 10.19 -7.14
C VAL A 109 9.33 10.78 -7.73
N VAL A 110 8.73 11.74 -7.01
CA VAL A 110 7.52 12.43 -7.46
C VAL A 110 7.91 13.38 -8.58
N LYS A 111 7.26 13.26 -9.73
CA LYS A 111 7.50 14.06 -10.93
C LYS A 111 6.43 15.13 -11.11
#